data_AF-A0A6L7LQV1-F1
#
_entry.id   AF-A0A6L7LQV1-F1
#
_cell.length_a   1.000
_cell.length_b   1.000
_cell.length_c   1.000
_cell.angle_alpha   90.00
_cell.angle_beta   90.00
_cell.angle_gamma   90.00
#
_symmetry.space_group_name_H-M   'P 1'
#
loop_
_entity.id
_entity.type
_entity.pdbx_description
1 polymer ?
#
loop_
_entity_poly.entity_id
_entity_poly.type
_entity_poly.pdbx_seq_one_letter_code
_entity_poly.pdbx_strand_id
1 'polypeptide(L)'
;MTCPDPDRARHGVFAIFAAVLSGTGTAWAADGPLAVTVDACTTCHGPRGMSQGTMPTIAGMDSEAFAEALLAFRDGSRESTVMGRLVGPLSDEDIAEIAAYFAALPGADQ
;
A
#
# COMPACT_ATOMS: atom_id res chain seq x y z
N MET A 1 21.09 -30.57 -48.33
CA MET A 1 20.44 -30.24 -49.62
C MET A 1 18.95 -30.05 -49.35
N THR A 2 18.51 -28.82 -49.03
CA THR A 2 17.81 -27.87 -49.94
C THR A 2 16.48 -28.42 -50.45
N CYS A 3 15.33 -27.75 -50.29
CA CYS A 3 15.13 -26.30 -50.35
C CYS A 3 14.03 -25.80 -49.37
N PRO A 4 14.19 -24.61 -48.76
CA PRO A 4 13.08 -23.83 -48.22
C PRO A 4 12.22 -23.26 -49.35
N ASP A 5 10.89 -23.21 -49.13
CA ASP A 5 9.93 -22.64 -50.08
C ASP A 5 9.93 -21.10 -50.00
N PRO A 6 10.19 -20.39 -51.12
CA PRO A 6 10.24 -18.94 -51.21
C PRO A 6 9.01 -18.38 -51.97
N ASP A 7 8.11 -17.69 -51.28
CA ASP A 7 7.44 -16.47 -51.76
C ASP A 7 6.34 -16.12 -50.75
N ARG A 8 6.46 -15.05 -49.97
CA ARG A 8 6.42 -13.66 -50.45
C ARG A 8 5.23 -13.41 -51.37
N ALA A 9 4.09 -13.15 -50.75
CA ALA A 9 3.13 -12.16 -51.20
C ALA A 9 2.11 -12.05 -50.06
N ARG A 10 1.82 -10.91 -49.45
CA ARG A 10 1.81 -9.55 -49.97
C ARG A 10 1.26 -8.68 -48.84
N HIS A 11 1.85 -7.50 -48.72
CA HIS A 11 1.51 -6.47 -47.76
C HIS A 11 0.07 -6.01 -47.95
N GLY A 12 -0.59 -5.61 -46.86
CA GLY A 12 -1.92 -5.04 -46.95
C GLY A 12 -2.45 -4.48 -45.64
N VAL A 13 -2.24 -3.18 -45.46
CA VAL A 13 -3.19 -2.26 -44.81
C VAL A 13 -3.20 -2.24 -43.27
N PHE A 14 -2.47 -1.25 -42.74
CA PHE A 14 -2.90 -0.28 -41.72
C PHE A 14 -4.23 -0.59 -41.02
N ALA A 15 -4.16 -0.92 -39.73
CA ALA A 15 -5.21 -0.60 -38.78
C ALA A 15 -4.57 0.02 -37.54
N ILE A 16 -4.58 1.35 -37.53
CA ILE A 16 -4.40 2.17 -36.32
C ILE A 16 -5.53 1.77 -35.38
N PHE A 17 -5.20 1.13 -34.26
CA PHE A 17 -6.16 0.91 -33.17
C PHE A 17 -5.60 1.50 -31.88
N ALA A 18 -6.25 2.59 -31.50
CA ALA A 18 -6.62 3.00 -30.15
C ALA A 18 -5.52 3.06 -29.08
N ALA A 19 -5.27 4.30 -28.69
CA ALA A 19 -4.81 4.73 -27.38
C ALA A 19 -5.11 3.75 -26.24
N VAL A 20 -4.07 3.36 -25.52
CA VAL A 20 -4.20 2.97 -24.12
C VAL A 20 -3.33 3.96 -23.34
N LEU A 21 -4.00 4.83 -22.60
CA LEU A 21 -3.35 5.68 -21.61
C LEU A 21 -2.61 4.77 -20.63
N SER A 22 -1.29 4.72 -20.73
CA SER A 22 -0.45 4.27 -19.64
C SER A 22 -0.63 5.27 -18.51
N GLY A 23 -1.60 5.01 -17.64
CA GLY A 23 -1.71 5.66 -16.34
C GLY A 23 -0.42 5.37 -15.59
N THR A 24 0.47 6.35 -15.52
CA THR A 24 1.56 6.35 -14.55
C THR A 24 0.91 6.52 -13.18
N GLY A 25 0.54 5.42 -12.55
CA GLY A 25 0.27 5.40 -11.12
C GLY A 25 1.57 5.74 -10.42
N THR A 26 1.78 7.02 -10.11
CA THR A 26 2.84 7.41 -9.20
C THR A 26 2.44 6.90 -7.83
N ALA A 27 2.96 5.74 -7.45
CA ALA A 27 3.06 5.36 -6.06
C ALA A 27 3.87 6.47 -5.38
N TRP A 28 3.16 7.38 -4.71
CA TRP A 28 3.63 8.31 -3.71
C TRP A 28 4.60 7.59 -2.76
N ALA A 29 5.89 7.75 -3.01
CA ALA A 29 6.89 7.56 -1.98
C ALA A 29 6.64 8.68 -0.98
N ALA A 30 6.21 8.33 0.23
CA ALA A 30 6.20 9.28 1.32
C ALA A 30 7.67 9.60 1.61
N ASP A 31 8.17 10.72 1.09
CA ASP A 31 9.45 11.30 1.50
C ASP A 31 9.12 12.50 2.39
N GLY A 32 8.89 12.24 3.69
CA GLY A 32 8.41 13.25 4.64
C GLY A 32 8.23 12.72 6.06
N PRO A 33 7.76 13.54 7.02
CA PRO A 33 7.51 13.12 8.41
C PRO A 33 6.63 11.87 8.52
N LEU A 34 5.65 11.73 7.62
CA LEU A 34 4.84 10.52 7.51
C LEU A 34 5.70 9.27 7.29
N ALA A 35 6.69 9.33 6.40
CA ALA A 35 7.58 8.21 6.06
C ALA A 35 8.24 7.62 7.31
N VAL A 36 8.77 8.51 8.15
CA VAL A 36 9.40 8.15 9.42
C VAL A 36 8.38 7.52 10.37
N THR A 37 7.16 8.04 10.39
CA THR A 37 6.06 7.54 11.23
C THR A 37 5.59 6.16 10.78
N VAL A 38 5.39 5.91 9.48
CA VAL A 38 4.97 4.59 8.96
C VAL A 38 6.08 3.55 9.10
N ASP A 39 7.35 3.93 8.92
CA ASP A 39 8.50 3.04 9.15
C ASP A 39 8.55 2.57 10.60
N ALA A 40 8.27 3.46 11.56
CA ALA A 40 8.23 3.11 12.97
C ALA A 40 7.20 2.01 13.27
N CYS A 41 6.04 2.02 12.60
CA CYS A 41 5.01 0.98 12.75
C CYS A 41 5.52 -0.41 12.36
N THR A 42 6.36 -0.50 11.33
CA THR A 42 6.88 -1.78 10.81
C THR A 42 7.85 -2.48 11.78
N THR A 43 8.41 -1.75 12.75
CA THR A 43 9.32 -2.32 13.77
C THR A 43 8.64 -3.43 14.57
N CYS A 44 7.34 -3.26 14.88
CA CYS A 44 6.56 -4.24 15.62
C CYS A 44 5.59 -5.02 14.72
N HIS A 45 4.97 -4.34 13.74
CA HIS A 45 3.95 -4.94 12.87
C HIS A 45 4.54 -5.67 11.67
N GLY A 46 5.87 -5.76 11.59
CA GLY A 46 6.58 -6.49 10.55
C GLY A 46 6.76 -5.69 9.25
N PRO A 47 7.55 -6.22 8.31
CA PRO A 47 7.82 -5.57 7.04
C PRO A 47 6.52 -5.29 6.29
N ARG A 48 6.33 -4.05 5.81
CA ARG A 48 5.10 -3.58 5.17
C ARG A 48 3.84 -3.72 6.04
N GLY A 49 3.99 -3.82 7.36
CA GLY A 49 2.86 -4.05 8.27
C GLY A 49 2.31 -5.48 8.26
N MET A 50 3.03 -6.43 7.65
CA MET A 50 2.70 -7.86 7.69
C MET A 50 3.48 -8.54 8.82
N SER A 51 2.77 -8.87 9.90
CA SER A 51 3.38 -9.45 11.09
C SER A 51 3.57 -10.96 10.93
N GLN A 52 4.74 -11.45 11.32
CA GLN A 52 5.07 -12.88 11.36
C GLN A 52 4.98 -13.47 12.78
N GLY A 53 4.47 -12.70 13.75
CA GLY A 53 4.49 -13.05 15.17
C GLY A 53 3.17 -12.71 15.87
N THR A 54 3.26 -12.32 17.15
CA THR A 54 2.08 -12.03 17.99
C THR A 54 1.44 -10.68 17.70
N MET A 55 2.14 -9.77 17.01
CA MET A 55 1.57 -8.49 16.61
C MET A 55 0.53 -8.70 15.51
N PRO A 56 -0.54 -7.89 15.45
CA PRO A 56 -1.50 -7.97 14.36
C PRO A 56 -0.88 -7.45 13.06
N THR A 57 -1.26 -8.03 11.93
CA THR A 57 -1.03 -7.46 10.61
C THR A 57 -1.92 -6.23 10.43
N ILE A 58 -1.32 -5.15 9.96
CA ILE A 58 -1.99 -3.86 9.70
C ILE A 58 -2.07 -3.51 8.22
N ALA A 59 -1.32 -4.22 7.37
CA ALA A 59 -1.42 -4.10 5.92
C ALA A 59 -2.82 -4.48 5.44
N GLY A 60 -3.38 -3.69 4.53
CA GLY A 60 -4.68 -3.94 3.89
C GLY A 60 -5.89 -3.82 4.81
N MET A 61 -5.74 -3.28 6.02
CA MET A 61 -6.88 -2.94 6.86
C MET A 61 -7.73 -1.82 6.22
N ASP A 62 -9.03 -1.85 6.43
CA ASP A 62 -9.89 -0.72 6.04
C ASP A 62 -9.40 0.58 6.70
N SER A 63 -9.27 1.65 5.90
CA SER A 63 -8.66 2.90 6.34
C SER A 63 -9.48 3.60 7.43
N GLU A 64 -10.82 3.53 7.36
CA GLU A 64 -11.68 4.20 8.33
C GLU A 64 -11.65 3.45 9.66
N ALA A 65 -11.85 2.13 9.62
CA ALA A 65 -11.76 1.27 10.80
C ALA A 65 -10.37 1.32 11.45
N PHE A 66 -9.30 1.44 10.67
CA PHE A 66 -7.95 1.55 11.21
C PHE A 66 -7.68 2.92 11.85
N ALA A 67 -8.13 4.01 11.23
CA ALA A 67 -8.05 5.35 11.84
C ALA A 67 -8.85 5.42 13.14
N GLU A 68 -10.07 4.88 13.17
CA GLU A 68 -10.89 4.78 14.39
C GLU A 68 -10.17 4.00 15.50
N ALA A 69 -9.52 2.89 15.16
CA ALA A 69 -8.74 2.13 16.12
C ALA A 69 -7.57 2.93 16.71
N LEU A 70 -6.85 3.69 15.88
CA LEU A 70 -5.74 4.55 16.33
C LEU A 70 -6.24 5.69 17.22
N LEU A 71 -7.36 6.32 16.86
CA LEU A 71 -8.01 7.34 17.70
C LEU A 71 -8.43 6.76 19.05
N ALA A 72 -9.02 5.56 19.05
CA ALA A 72 -9.45 4.87 20.25
C ALA A 72 -8.27 4.49 21.18
N PHE A 73 -7.11 4.16 20.62
CA PHE A 73 -5.90 3.98 21.43
C PHE A 73 -5.40 5.30 22.01
N ARG A 74 -5.54 6.41 21.27
CA ARG A 74 -5.07 7.73 21.67
C ARG A 74 -5.91 8.32 22.81
N ASP A 75 -7.22 8.16 22.75
CA ASP A 75 -8.15 8.65 23.78
C ASP A 75 -8.33 7.68 24.97
N GLY A 76 -7.80 6.46 24.85
CA GLY A 76 -7.85 5.42 25.88
C GLY A 76 -9.15 4.63 25.91
N SER A 77 -10.08 4.83 24.97
CA SER A 77 -11.28 3.99 24.83
C SER A 77 -10.94 2.56 24.41
N ARG A 78 -9.78 2.37 23.76
CA ARG A 78 -9.19 1.06 23.47
C ARG A 78 -7.87 0.89 24.22
N GLU A 79 -7.82 -0.13 25.08
CA GLU A 79 -6.65 -0.45 25.88
C GLU A 79 -5.55 -1.13 25.05
N SER A 80 -4.29 -0.80 25.32
CA SER A 80 -3.12 -1.46 24.75
C SER A 80 -1.89 -1.32 25.66
N THR A 81 -0.92 -2.23 25.51
CA THR A 81 0.33 -2.17 26.28
C THR A 81 1.20 -0.98 25.88
N VAL A 82 1.16 -0.57 24.60
CA VAL A 82 2.06 0.45 24.05
C VAL A 82 1.40 1.42 23.07
N MET A 83 0.36 1.02 22.34
CA MET A 83 -0.17 1.80 21.21
C MET A 83 -0.64 3.19 21.64
N GLY A 84 -1.34 3.32 22.77
CA GLY A 84 -1.81 4.62 23.25
C GLY A 84 -0.68 5.64 23.47
N ARG A 85 0.51 5.19 23.89
CA ARG A 85 1.69 6.07 24.01
C ARG A 85 2.31 6.42 22.67
N LEU A 86 2.26 5.51 21.71
CA LEU A 86 2.82 5.71 20.36
C LEU A 86 1.96 6.65 19.53
N VAL A 87 0.63 6.56 19.64
CA VAL A 87 -0.31 7.42 18.89
C VAL A 87 -0.65 8.72 19.63
N GLY A 88 -0.35 8.81 20.93
CA GLY A 88 -0.52 10.00 21.77
C GLY A 88 -0.11 11.33 21.13
N PRO A 89 1.10 11.45 20.56
CA PRO A 89 1.58 12.70 19.95
C PRO A 89 1.11 12.93 18.51
N LEU A 90 0.41 11.97 17.88
CA LEU A 90 -0.02 12.09 16.48
C LEU A 90 -1.23 13.00 16.35
N SER A 91 -1.22 13.84 15.31
CA SER A 91 -2.39 14.62 14.92
C SER A 91 -3.44 13.73 14.25
N ASP A 92 -4.67 14.26 14.10
CA ASP A 92 -5.74 13.56 13.38
C ASP A 92 -5.37 13.33 11.90
N GLU A 93 -4.63 14.28 11.33
CA GLU A 93 -4.13 14.20 9.95
C GLU A 93 -3.07 13.10 9.82
N ASP A 94 -2.12 13.02 10.75
CA ASP A 94 -1.14 11.92 10.79
C ASP A 94 -1.84 10.55 10.88
N ILE A 95 -2.85 10.43 11.75
CA ILE A 95 -3.60 9.18 11.92
C ILE A 95 -4.33 8.80 10.62
N ALA A 96 -4.99 9.76 9.98
CA ALA A 96 -5.69 9.52 8.72
C ALA A 96 -4.71 9.10 7.61
N GLU A 97 -3.54 9.73 7.54
CA GLU A 97 -2.55 9.46 6.51
C GLU A 97 -1.85 8.10 6.71
N ILE A 98 -1.53 7.74 7.96
CA ILE A 98 -1.04 6.40 8.34
C ILE A 98 -2.08 5.34 7.95
N ALA A 99 -3.36 5.61 8.26
CA ALA A 99 -4.41 4.65 7.99
C ALA A 99 -4.61 4.43 6.49
N ALA A 100 -4.62 5.51 5.71
CA ALA A 100 -4.68 5.46 4.25
C ALA A 100 -3.47 4.71 3.65
N TYR A 101 -2.26 4.95 4.18
CA TYR A 101 -1.05 4.28 3.72
C TYR A 101 -1.14 2.76 3.89
N PHE A 102 -1.44 2.27 5.09
CA PHE A 102 -1.49 0.83 5.35
C PHE A 102 -2.68 0.14 4.67
N ALA A 103 -3.82 0.84 4.51
CA ALA A 103 -4.97 0.35 3.76
C ALA A 103 -4.67 0.12 2.26
N ALA A 104 -3.77 0.92 1.69
CA ALA A 104 -3.36 0.77 0.30
C ALA A 104 -2.39 -0.41 0.06
N LEU A 105 -1.87 -1.04 1.12
CA LEU A 105 -1.00 -2.21 1.02
C LEU A 105 -1.81 -3.49 0.80
N PRO A 106 -1.24 -4.52 0.15
CA PRO A 106 -1.86 -5.84 0.09
C PRO A 106 -2.06 -6.39 1.52
N GLY A 107 -3.28 -6.82 1.84
CA GLY A 107 -3.61 -7.42 3.14
C GLY A 107 -3.01 -8.80 3.35
N ALA A 108 -3.15 -9.33 4.57
CA ALA A 108 -2.71 -10.69 4.93
C ALA A 108 -3.48 -11.81 4.18
N ASP A 109 -4.59 -11.44 3.57
CA ASP A 109 -5.61 -12.31 2.98
C ASP A 109 -5.35 -12.58 1.48
N GLN A 110 -4.26 -12.04 0.93
CA GLN A 110 -3.84 -12.12 -0.47
C GLN A 110 -2.51 -12.86 -0.59
#